data_AF-W6KXJ7-F1
#
_entry.id   AF-W6KXJ7-F1
#
_cell.length_a   1.000
_cell.length_b   1.000
_cell.length_c   1.000
_cell.angle_alpha   90.00
_cell.angle_beta   90.00
_cell.angle_gamma   90.00
#
_symmetry.space_group_name_H-M   'P 1'
#
loop_
_entity.id
_entity.type
_entity.pdbx_description
1 polymer ?
#
loop_
_entity_poly.entity_id
_entity_poly.type
_entity_poly.pdbx_seq_one_letter_code
_entity_poly.pdbx_strand_id
1 'polypeptide(L)'
;MSTVRSRLVDITSLTITTLLVMSLMTTTTTLMWNAVQKPKYHDLSISGSRVMQVYYPIYLPSPSYDPNTPYYIDDELEDNIHPPTEAQLLKLNQSLLKTSRKFQQLIASGDLRLMHRILDQIALYVSGEVDFSGCWGWNTKMIYVTFLAQYTTRRGMQTEAVFLDAIIRDVRPPSLFPRLFRRVLEYVAPKGKHDWQETEKEHDAEGVYIDHVHKKIRFDNATKYYVEDFHTNTLKNEEVKIVIRYQVVGHFGWEPMRELNEKITLRLGNHS
;
A
#
# COMPACT_ATOMS: atom_id res chain seq x y z
N MET A 1 -49.25 5.83 52.60
CA MET A 1 -49.34 6.50 51.28
C MET A 1 -47.99 7.14 50.97
N SER A 2 -47.28 6.67 49.95
CA SER A 2 -46.06 7.35 49.48
C SER A 2 -46.46 8.73 48.95
N THR A 3 -45.86 9.80 49.46
CA THR A 3 -46.13 11.15 48.97
C THR A 3 -45.59 11.29 47.53
N VAL A 4 -46.24 12.12 46.70
CA VAL A 4 -45.82 12.36 45.30
C VAL A 4 -44.33 12.73 45.20
N ARG A 5 -43.80 13.41 46.23
CA ARG A 5 -42.37 13.75 46.34
C ARG A 5 -41.46 12.53 46.43
N SER A 6 -41.81 11.49 47.19
CA SER A 6 -40.95 10.29 47.30
C SER A 6 -40.85 9.56 45.96
N ARG A 7 -41.97 9.44 45.23
CA ARG A 7 -41.99 8.81 43.90
C ARG A 7 -41.14 9.56 42.88
N LEU A 8 -41.14 10.90 42.93
CA LEU A 8 -40.33 11.70 42.01
C LEU A 8 -38.83 11.52 42.28
N VAL A 9 -38.43 11.46 43.56
CA VAL A 9 -37.04 11.18 43.96
C VAL A 9 -36.61 9.78 43.53
N ASP A 10 -37.47 8.77 43.66
CA ASP A 10 -37.16 7.41 43.24
C ASP A 10 -36.97 7.33 41.71
N ILE A 11 -37.81 8.02 40.93
CA ILE A 11 -37.71 8.06 39.47
C ILE A 11 -36.43 8.78 39.03
N THR A 12 -36.10 9.93 39.63
CA THR A 12 -34.88 10.67 39.26
C THR A 12 -33.62 9.90 39.64
N SER A 13 -33.59 9.29 40.83
CA SER A 13 -32.50 8.43 41.27
C SER A 13 -32.30 7.26 40.30
N LEU A 14 -33.37 6.53 39.98
CA LEU A 14 -33.33 5.41 39.03
C LEU A 14 -32.83 5.85 37.65
N THR A 15 -33.29 6.99 37.17
CA THR A 15 -32.88 7.54 35.87
C THR A 15 -31.39 7.86 35.85
N ILE A 16 -30.89 8.54 36.90
CA ILE A 16 -29.47 8.89 37.03
C ILE A 16 -28.61 7.63 37.11
N THR A 17 -29.00 6.65 37.94
CA THR A 17 -28.27 5.38 38.05
C THR A 17 -28.25 4.64 36.72
N THR A 18 -29.36 4.59 36.00
CA THR A 18 -29.45 3.93 34.69
C THR A 18 -28.53 4.60 33.67
N LEU A 19 -28.54 5.94 33.61
CA LEU A 19 -27.67 6.70 32.70
C LEU A 19 -26.17 6.50 33.03
N LEU A 20 -25.82 6.47 34.31
CA LEU A 20 -24.44 6.20 34.73
C LEU A 20 -23.99 4.78 34.36
N VAL A 21 -24.83 3.77 34.60
CA VAL A 21 -24.53 2.38 34.24
C VAL A 21 -24.40 2.22 32.72
N MET A 22 -25.31 2.81 31.95
CA MET A 22 -25.25 2.79 30.49
C MET A 22 -24.00 3.47 29.96
N SER A 23 -23.63 4.63 30.52
CA SER A 23 -22.40 5.34 30.16
C SER A 23 -21.14 4.50 30.45
N LEU A 24 -21.07 3.90 31.64
CA LEU A 24 -19.95 3.04 32.03
C LEU A 24 -19.86 1.78 31.16
N MET A 25 -20.99 1.10 30.92
CA MET A 25 -21.06 -0.08 30.05
C MET A 25 -20.67 0.26 28.61
N THR A 26 -21.13 1.40 28.09
CA THR A 26 -20.77 1.84 26.73
C THR A 26 -19.29 2.16 26.64
N THR A 27 -18.73 2.84 27.63
CA THR A 27 -17.29 3.18 27.66
C THR A 27 -16.42 1.93 27.76
N THR A 28 -16.75 1.02 28.68
CA THR A 28 -16.00 -0.24 28.89
C THR A 28 -16.09 -1.18 27.69
N THR A 29 -17.28 -1.35 27.10
CA THR A 29 -17.44 -2.16 25.88
C THR A 29 -16.72 -1.55 24.70
N THR A 30 -16.71 -0.22 24.55
CA THR A 30 -15.94 0.46 23.49
C THR A 30 -14.44 0.23 23.68
N LEU A 31 -13.92 0.34 24.91
CA LEU A 31 -12.50 0.09 25.20
C LEU A 31 -12.13 -1.38 24.95
N MET A 32 -12.94 -2.34 25.41
CA MET A 32 -12.72 -3.76 25.17
C MET A 32 -12.77 -4.09 23.68
N TRP A 33 -13.77 -3.56 22.98
CA TRP A 33 -13.90 -3.70 21.54
C TRP A 33 -12.65 -3.18 20.83
N ASN A 34 -12.21 -1.97 21.18
CA ASN A 34 -11.00 -1.37 20.60
C ASN A 34 -9.74 -2.19 20.88
N ALA A 35 -9.63 -2.84 22.04
CA ALA A 35 -8.50 -3.73 22.35
C ALA A 35 -8.50 -5.04 21.54
N VAL A 36 -9.68 -5.54 21.18
CA VAL A 36 -9.85 -6.82 20.46
C VAL A 36 -9.77 -6.64 18.94
N GLN A 37 -10.19 -5.47 18.43
CA GLN A 37 -10.17 -5.19 17.00
C GLN A 37 -8.75 -5.05 16.47
N LYS A 38 -8.31 -6.07 15.74
CA LYS A 38 -7.10 -6.06 14.91
C LYS A 38 -7.46 -6.57 13.53
N PRO A 39 -6.91 -6.00 12.45
CA PRO A 39 -7.12 -6.57 11.14
C PRO A 39 -6.42 -7.93 11.07
N LYS A 40 -6.97 -8.82 10.24
CA LYS A 40 -6.42 -10.15 10.00
C LYS A 40 -5.69 -10.12 8.67
N TYR A 41 -4.57 -10.83 8.57
CA TYR A 41 -3.84 -10.96 7.31
C TYR A 41 -3.73 -12.43 6.93
N HIS A 42 -3.74 -12.69 5.62
CA HIS A 42 -3.68 -14.01 5.04
C HIS A 42 -2.63 -14.01 3.92
N ASP A 43 -1.76 -15.03 3.95
CA ASP A 43 -0.78 -15.32 2.91
C ASP A 43 0.12 -14.13 2.52
N LEU A 44 0.46 -13.30 3.51
CA LEU A 44 1.35 -12.17 3.31
C LEU A 44 2.76 -12.65 2.98
N SER A 45 3.27 -12.26 1.83
CA SER A 45 4.57 -12.64 1.32
C SER A 45 5.25 -11.45 0.66
N ILE A 46 6.58 -11.44 0.73
CA ILE A 46 7.40 -10.46 0.05
C ILE A 46 8.45 -11.18 -0.77
N SER A 47 8.55 -10.80 -2.03
CA SER A 47 9.61 -11.24 -2.93
C SER A 47 10.37 -10.02 -3.45
N GLY A 48 11.64 -10.23 -3.80
CA GLY A 48 12.46 -9.21 -4.42
C GLY A 48 12.95 -9.73 -5.77
N SER A 49 12.87 -8.89 -6.79
CA SER A 49 13.58 -9.10 -8.06
C SER A 49 14.62 -8.01 -8.24
N ARG A 50 15.75 -8.36 -8.84
CA ARG A 50 16.73 -7.36 -9.26
C ARG A 50 16.20 -6.70 -10.51
N VAL A 51 16.16 -5.38 -10.49
CA VAL A 51 15.84 -4.61 -11.69
C VAL A 51 17.10 -3.88 -12.08
N MET A 52 17.68 -4.31 -13.20
CA MET A 52 18.71 -3.51 -13.84
C MET A 52 17.99 -2.31 -14.45
N GLN A 53 18.34 -1.09 -14.03
CA GLN A 53 17.97 0.06 -14.85
C GLN A 53 18.68 -0.11 -16.18
N VAL A 54 17.92 -0.40 -17.24
CA VAL A 54 18.42 -0.34 -18.61
C VAL A 54 18.72 1.12 -18.91
N TYR A 55 19.88 1.59 -18.46
CA TYR A 55 20.49 2.78 -19.00
C TYR A 55 20.95 2.38 -20.38
N TYR A 56 20.18 2.74 -21.41
CA TYR A 56 20.76 2.88 -22.74
C TYR A 56 21.87 3.93 -22.60
N PRO A 57 23.15 3.57 -22.73
CA PRO A 57 24.16 4.58 -22.99
C PRO A 57 23.73 5.20 -24.31
N ILE A 58 23.21 6.42 -24.27
CA ILE A 58 23.19 7.27 -25.45
C ILE A 58 24.66 7.47 -25.75
N TYR A 59 25.21 6.62 -26.60
CA TYR A 59 26.47 6.86 -27.26
C TYR A 59 26.30 8.21 -27.95
N LEU A 60 26.87 9.26 -27.36
CA LEU A 60 27.22 10.45 -28.12
C LEU A 60 27.94 9.93 -29.37
N PRO A 61 27.48 10.30 -30.58
CA PRO A 61 28.01 9.70 -31.79
C PRO A 61 29.50 10.05 -31.88
N SER A 62 30.35 9.09 -31.55
CA SER A 62 31.67 9.00 -32.15
C SER A 62 31.45 8.66 -33.63
N PRO A 63 32.25 9.17 -34.58
CA PRO A 63 31.87 9.26 -35.99
C PRO A 63 31.84 7.93 -36.77
N SER A 64 31.81 6.77 -36.10
CA SER A 64 31.79 5.46 -36.75
C SER A 64 30.85 4.51 -36.00
N TYR A 65 29.54 4.75 -36.12
CA TYR A 65 28.53 3.77 -35.75
C TYR A 65 28.45 2.73 -36.86
N ASP A 66 28.86 1.49 -36.58
CA ASP A 66 28.63 0.35 -37.48
C ASP A 66 27.24 -0.23 -37.19
N PRO A 67 26.27 -0.12 -38.11
CA PRO A 67 24.91 -0.61 -37.92
C PRO A 67 24.80 -2.13 -37.75
N ASN A 68 25.90 -2.87 -37.96
CA ASN A 68 25.96 -4.32 -37.76
C ASN A 68 26.49 -4.73 -36.39
N THR A 69 26.66 -3.79 -35.44
CA THR A 69 27.13 -4.14 -34.09
C THR A 69 26.00 -4.83 -33.33
N PRO A 70 26.13 -6.12 -32.95
CA PRO A 70 25.08 -6.83 -32.25
C PRO A 70 24.84 -6.25 -30.85
N TYR A 71 23.60 -6.24 -30.41
CA TYR A 71 23.18 -5.79 -29.08
C TYR A 71 22.72 -7.00 -28.26
N TYR A 72 23.01 -6.99 -26.97
CA TYR A 72 22.57 -8.01 -26.03
C TYR A 72 21.37 -7.50 -25.24
N ILE A 73 20.29 -8.29 -25.21
CA ILE A 73 19.17 -8.13 -24.29
C ILE A 73 19.07 -9.45 -23.53
N ASP A 74 19.07 -9.38 -22.19
CA ASP A 74 18.89 -10.55 -21.31
C ASP A 74 19.82 -11.74 -21.61
N ASP A 75 21.11 -11.46 -21.86
CA ASP A 75 22.14 -12.47 -22.21
C ASP A 75 21.87 -13.27 -23.50
N GLU A 76 20.85 -12.90 -24.29
CA GLU A 76 20.57 -13.47 -25.61
C GLU A 76 20.98 -12.48 -26.73
N LEU A 77 21.61 -13.04 -27.78
CA LEU A 77 22.02 -12.31 -28.97
C LEU A 77 20.82 -12.25 -29.93
N GLU A 78 20.12 -11.11 -30.00
CA GLU A 78 19.02 -10.94 -30.95
C GLU A 78 19.49 -10.27 -32.25
N ASP A 79 19.46 -11.04 -33.34
CA ASP A 79 19.93 -10.61 -34.67
C ASP A 79 18.95 -9.70 -35.45
N ASN A 80 17.78 -9.35 -34.90
CA ASN A 80 16.66 -8.73 -35.66
C ASN A 80 16.02 -7.46 -35.05
N ILE A 81 16.69 -6.77 -34.13
CA ILE A 81 16.14 -5.51 -33.60
C ILE A 81 16.44 -4.35 -34.57
N HIS A 82 15.40 -3.70 -35.07
CA HIS A 82 15.54 -2.44 -35.79
C HIS A 82 15.82 -1.30 -34.79
N PRO A 83 16.84 -0.45 -35.04
CA PRO A 83 17.14 0.67 -34.15
C PRO A 83 15.93 1.63 -34.10
N PRO A 84 15.65 2.23 -32.93
CA PRO A 84 14.55 3.17 -32.77
C PRO A 84 14.70 4.34 -33.74
N THR A 85 13.58 4.79 -34.30
CA THR A 85 13.58 5.91 -35.25
C THR A 85 14.02 7.21 -34.57
N GLU A 86 14.62 8.12 -35.33
CA GLU A 86 15.15 9.40 -34.85
C GLU A 86 14.11 10.22 -34.05
N ALA A 87 12.83 10.13 -34.44
CA ALA A 87 11.72 10.76 -33.74
C ALA A 87 11.40 10.12 -32.37
N GLN A 88 11.61 8.81 -32.22
CA GLN A 88 11.46 8.09 -30.95
C GLN A 88 12.61 8.43 -30.01
N LEU A 89 13.84 8.51 -30.52
CA LEU A 89 15.02 8.95 -29.78
C LEU A 89 14.86 10.39 -29.25
N LEU A 90 14.26 11.28 -30.04
CA LEU A 90 14.08 12.69 -29.63
C LEU A 90 13.04 12.85 -28.50
N LYS A 91 11.96 12.05 -28.50
CA LYS A 91 10.97 12.01 -27.41
C LYS A 91 11.55 11.37 -26.14
N LEU A 92 12.34 10.31 -26.27
CA LEU A 92 13.02 9.66 -25.14
C LEU A 92 14.07 10.60 -24.50
N ASN A 93 14.81 11.33 -25.32
CA ASN A 93 15.81 12.30 -24.86
C ASN A 93 15.18 13.42 -24.02
N GLN A 94 14.01 13.93 -24.40
CA GLN A 94 13.35 14.99 -23.65
C GLN A 94 12.81 14.55 -22.28
N SER A 95 12.39 13.29 -22.13
CA SER A 95 11.97 12.74 -20.83
C SER A 95 13.18 12.41 -19.94
N LEU A 96 14.27 11.89 -20.52
CA LEU A 96 15.49 11.54 -19.79
C LEU A 96 16.32 12.77 -19.37
N LEU A 97 16.38 13.82 -20.20
CA LEU A 97 17.10 15.08 -19.90
C LEU A 97 16.54 15.82 -18.67
N LYS A 98 15.25 15.65 -18.36
CA LYS A 98 14.66 16.21 -17.13
C LYS A 98 15.07 15.44 -15.87
N THR A 99 15.49 14.19 -16.00
CA THR A 99 15.57 13.27 -14.87
C THR A 99 16.97 13.19 -14.25
N SER A 100 18.06 13.62 -14.93
CA SER A 100 19.38 13.46 -14.29
C SER A 100 20.55 14.30 -14.80
N ARG A 101 20.68 15.53 -14.28
CA ARG A 101 21.97 16.26 -14.29
C ARG A 101 23.10 15.51 -13.57
N LYS A 102 22.76 14.70 -12.55
CA LYS A 102 23.72 13.88 -11.79
C LYS A 102 24.33 12.76 -12.64
N PHE A 103 23.54 12.13 -13.51
CA PHE A 103 23.99 11.06 -14.38
C PHE A 103 24.97 11.55 -15.44
N GLN A 104 24.71 12.71 -16.03
CA GLN A 104 25.65 13.33 -16.98
C GLN A 104 27.00 13.68 -16.32
N GLN A 105 26.99 14.14 -15.06
CA GLN A 105 28.22 14.38 -14.29
C GLN A 105 29.00 13.10 -13.99
N LEU A 106 28.30 11.98 -13.74
CA LEU A 106 28.91 10.68 -13.41
C LEU A 106 29.51 9.97 -14.62
N ILE A 107 28.89 10.08 -15.79
CA ILE A 107 29.49 9.61 -17.06
C ILE A 107 30.75 10.41 -17.36
N ALA A 108 30.69 11.74 -17.19
CA ALA A 108 31.83 12.62 -17.45
C ALA A 108 33.02 12.37 -16.51
N SER A 109 32.80 11.81 -15.31
CA SER A 109 33.88 11.50 -14.37
C SER A 109 34.58 10.17 -14.63
N GLY A 110 34.11 9.35 -15.59
CA GLY A 110 34.74 8.08 -15.96
C GLY A 110 34.72 7.00 -14.86
N ASP A 111 33.95 7.21 -13.79
CA ASP A 111 33.98 6.35 -12.61
C ASP A 111 32.95 5.20 -12.76
N LEU A 112 33.36 4.17 -13.51
CA LEU A 112 32.59 2.94 -13.77
C LEU A 112 32.06 2.26 -12.49
N ARG A 113 32.70 2.50 -11.33
CA ARG A 113 32.25 1.98 -10.02
C ARG A 113 30.98 2.65 -9.52
N LEU A 114 30.77 3.92 -9.86
CA LEU A 114 29.54 4.65 -9.56
C LEU A 114 28.39 4.26 -10.49
N MET A 115 28.69 3.89 -11.73
CA MET A 115 27.69 3.30 -12.65
C MET A 115 27.18 1.95 -12.14
N HIS A 116 28.07 1.06 -11.69
CA HIS A 116 27.67 -0.21 -11.04
C HIS A 116 26.80 0.01 -9.79
N ARG A 117 27.07 1.07 -9.01
CA ARG A 117 26.23 1.42 -7.84
C ARG A 117 24.81 1.85 -8.18
N ILE A 118 24.57 2.38 -9.37
CA ILE A 118 23.25 2.83 -9.83
C ILE A 118 22.41 1.65 -10.35
N LEU A 119 23.06 0.56 -10.76
CA LEU A 119 22.43 -0.58 -11.44
C LEU A 119 21.86 -1.66 -10.51
N ASP A 120 22.22 -1.67 -9.23
CA ASP A 120 21.72 -2.63 -8.24
C ASP A 120 20.45 -2.11 -7.54
N GLN A 121 19.36 -1.94 -8.32
CA GLN A 121 18.04 -1.68 -7.74
C GLN A 121 17.31 -2.99 -7.52
N ILE A 122 16.60 -3.09 -6.39
CA ILE A 122 15.74 -4.23 -6.10
C ILE A 122 14.32 -3.71 -6.01
N ALA A 123 13.47 -4.26 -6.88
CA ALA A 123 12.03 -4.09 -6.79
C ALA A 123 11.49 -5.08 -5.78
N LEU A 124 10.72 -4.56 -4.83
CA LEU A 124 10.01 -5.37 -3.86
C LEU A 124 8.58 -5.60 -4.36
N TYR A 125 8.16 -6.85 -4.29
CA TYR A 125 6.83 -7.32 -4.67
C TYR A 125 6.16 -7.86 -3.42
N VAL A 126 5.00 -7.30 -3.09
CA VAL A 126 4.20 -7.74 -1.95
C VAL A 126 2.95 -8.44 -2.46
N SER A 127 2.65 -9.61 -1.90
CA SER A 127 1.44 -10.38 -2.21
C SER A 127 0.76 -10.83 -0.93
N GLY A 128 -0.56 -10.82 -0.89
CA GLY A 128 -1.35 -11.23 0.28
C GLY A 128 -2.63 -10.44 0.44
N GLU A 129 -3.38 -10.73 1.50
CA GLU A 129 -4.64 -10.07 1.81
C GLU A 129 -4.68 -9.58 3.26
N VAL A 130 -5.26 -8.41 3.48
CA VAL A 130 -5.48 -7.83 4.81
C VAL A 130 -6.96 -7.46 4.95
N ASP A 131 -7.62 -8.02 5.96
CA ASP A 131 -9.03 -7.84 6.28
C ASP A 131 -9.21 -6.88 7.48
N PHE A 132 -9.76 -5.70 7.19
CA PHE A 132 -10.11 -4.66 8.16
C PHE A 132 -11.58 -4.69 8.58
N SER A 133 -12.38 -5.68 8.16
CA SER A 133 -13.78 -5.79 8.56
C SER A 133 -13.92 -5.91 10.08
N GLY A 134 -12.97 -6.61 10.70
CA GLY A 134 -12.85 -6.74 12.15
C GLY A 134 -12.56 -5.42 12.87
N CYS A 135 -12.10 -4.38 12.18
CA CYS A 135 -11.88 -3.02 12.70
C CYS A 135 -13.05 -2.07 12.41
N TRP A 136 -14.08 -2.55 11.71
CA TRP A 136 -15.22 -1.72 11.32
C TRP A 136 -16.31 -1.80 12.38
N GLY A 137 -16.53 -0.69 13.09
CA GLY A 137 -17.58 -0.54 14.10
C GLY A 137 -18.74 0.33 13.64
N TRP A 138 -19.76 0.45 14.49
CA TRP A 138 -20.91 1.35 14.25
C TRP A 138 -20.51 2.83 14.18
N ASN A 139 -19.40 3.21 14.83
CA ASN A 139 -18.89 4.58 14.84
C ASN A 139 -17.87 4.82 13.71
N THR A 140 -17.42 3.80 12.98
CA THR A 140 -16.34 3.94 11.99
C THR A 140 -16.88 4.61 10.72
N LYS A 141 -16.25 5.72 10.32
CA LYS A 141 -16.51 6.43 9.07
C LYS A 141 -15.55 5.99 7.96
N MET A 142 -14.28 5.86 8.30
CA MET A 142 -13.22 5.41 7.39
C MET A 142 -12.02 4.88 8.18
N ILE A 143 -11.14 4.14 7.51
CA ILE A 143 -9.89 3.64 8.07
C ILE A 143 -8.77 4.10 7.14
N TYR A 144 -7.84 4.90 7.67
CA TYR A 144 -6.58 5.17 6.99
C TYR A 144 -5.66 3.97 7.15
N VAL A 145 -5.05 3.52 6.07
CA VAL A 145 -4.14 2.38 6.04
C VAL A 145 -2.90 2.75 5.25
N THR A 146 -1.74 2.57 5.88
CA THR A 146 -0.44 2.71 5.23
C THR A 146 0.32 1.40 5.36
N PHE A 147 0.80 0.86 4.24
CA PHE A 147 1.59 -0.35 4.18
C PHE A 147 3.04 0.00 3.92
N LEU A 148 3.93 -0.41 4.81
CA LEU A 148 5.35 -0.08 4.78
C LEU A 148 6.19 -1.36 4.79
N ALA A 149 7.31 -1.36 4.08
CA ALA A 149 8.42 -2.26 4.38
C ALA A 149 9.53 -1.47 5.06
N GLN A 150 9.88 -1.87 6.27
CA GLN A 150 11.04 -1.41 6.99
C GLN A 150 12.18 -2.40 6.78
N TYR A 151 13.34 -1.90 6.39
CA TYR A 151 14.56 -2.69 6.29
C TYR A 151 15.73 -1.92 6.87
N THR A 152 16.71 -2.66 7.38
CA THR A 152 17.92 -2.08 7.93
C THR A 152 19.03 -2.22 6.89
N THR A 153 19.65 -1.12 6.52
CA THR A 153 20.82 -1.14 5.65
C THR A 153 22.03 -1.68 6.41
N ARG A 154 23.09 -2.12 5.71
CA ARG A 154 24.37 -2.52 6.32
C ARG A 154 24.97 -1.45 7.25
N ARG A 155 24.61 -0.18 7.06
CA ARG A 155 25.08 0.95 7.89
C ARG A 155 24.26 1.12 9.17
N GLY A 156 23.30 0.24 9.44
CA GLY A 156 22.38 0.35 10.56
C GLY A 156 21.30 1.41 10.36
N MET A 157 21.20 2.03 9.19
CA MET A 157 20.15 3.00 8.89
C MET A 157 18.86 2.25 8.57
N GLN A 158 17.80 2.50 9.34
CA GLN A 158 16.46 2.03 9.04
C GLN A 158 15.87 2.87 7.92
N THR A 159 15.36 2.21 6.88
CA THR A 159 14.68 2.86 5.77
C THR A 159 13.27 2.30 5.66
N GLU A 160 12.31 3.14 5.31
CA GLU A 160 10.91 2.77 5.09
C GLU A 160 10.56 2.93 3.61
N ALA A 161 10.04 1.88 2.98
CA ALA A 161 9.42 1.92 1.66
C ALA A 161 7.90 1.86 1.82
N VAL A 162 7.19 2.86 1.32
CA VAL A 162 5.72 2.91 1.34
C VAL A 162 5.19 2.17 0.11
N PHE A 163 4.37 1.14 0.29
CA PHE A 163 3.71 0.41 -0.81
C PHE A 163 2.29 0.91 -1.05
N LEU A 164 1.60 1.23 0.03
CA LEU A 164 0.21 1.67 -0.02
C LEU A 164 0.02 2.79 0.99
N ASP A 165 -0.70 3.81 0.57
CA ASP A 165 -1.26 4.82 1.45
C ASP A 165 -2.69 5.10 0.98
N ALA A 166 -3.66 4.63 1.76
CA ALA A 166 -5.03 4.46 1.32
C ALA A 166 -6.07 4.73 2.40
N ILE A 167 -7.31 4.98 1.95
CA ILE A 167 -8.45 5.22 2.82
C ILE A 167 -9.53 4.20 2.50
N ILE A 168 -9.81 3.27 3.42
CA ILE A 168 -10.97 2.40 3.31
C ILE A 168 -12.20 3.16 3.80
N ARG A 169 -13.17 3.41 2.91
CA ARG A 169 -14.42 4.12 3.24
C ARG A 169 -15.62 3.17 3.29
N ASP A 170 -16.75 3.66 3.80
CA ASP A 170 -18.01 2.98 3.56
C ASP A 170 -18.55 3.32 2.18
N VAL A 171 -18.85 2.29 1.39
CA VAL A 171 -19.59 2.44 0.13
C VAL A 171 -21.08 2.68 0.41
N ARG A 172 -21.51 2.45 1.66
CA ARG A 172 -22.90 2.61 2.08
C ARG A 172 -23.14 4.04 2.57
N PRO A 173 -24.26 4.68 2.19
CA PRO A 173 -24.64 5.98 2.74
C PRO A 173 -24.86 5.90 4.26
N PRO A 174 -24.47 6.93 5.03
CA PRO A 174 -24.26 6.87 6.48
C PRO A 174 -25.53 6.87 7.35
N SER A 175 -26.69 6.37 6.89
CA SER A 175 -27.91 6.38 7.71
C SER A 175 -28.79 5.13 7.63
N LEU A 176 -29.57 4.90 8.69
CA LEU A 176 -30.56 3.82 8.81
C LEU A 176 -31.67 3.90 7.74
N PHE A 177 -32.03 5.12 7.32
CA PHE A 177 -33.09 5.36 6.33
C PHE A 177 -32.73 4.82 4.92
N PRO A 178 -31.55 5.11 4.35
CA PRO A 178 -31.06 4.47 3.14
C PRO A 178 -30.95 2.96 3.21
N ARG A 179 -30.63 2.37 4.38
CA ARG A 179 -30.59 0.91 4.56
C ARG A 179 -31.99 0.30 4.43
N LEU A 180 -33.01 0.95 4.99
CA LEU A 180 -34.41 0.56 4.83
C LEU A 180 -34.86 0.72 3.36
N PHE A 181 -34.56 1.86 2.75
CA PHE A 181 -34.88 2.14 1.34
C PHE A 181 -34.20 1.18 0.37
N ARG A 182 -32.94 0.81 0.65
CA ARG A 182 -32.19 -0.13 -0.17
C ARG A 182 -32.74 -1.55 -0.06
N ARG A 183 -33.13 -2.02 1.13
CA ARG A 183 -33.81 -3.33 1.26
C ARG A 183 -35.12 -3.38 0.48
N VAL A 184 -35.87 -2.28 0.49
CA VAL A 184 -37.09 -2.15 -0.31
C VAL A 184 -36.75 -2.17 -1.81
N LEU A 185 -35.70 -1.44 -2.24
CA LEU A 185 -35.26 -1.42 -3.64
C LEU A 185 -34.67 -2.75 -4.12
N GLU A 186 -33.90 -3.47 -3.29
CA GLU A 186 -33.36 -4.80 -3.60
C GLU A 186 -34.45 -5.86 -3.71
N TYR A 187 -35.55 -5.71 -2.95
CA TYR A 187 -36.74 -6.55 -3.08
C TYR A 187 -37.52 -6.26 -4.37
N VAL A 188 -37.45 -5.02 -4.87
CA VAL A 188 -38.19 -4.57 -6.06
C VAL A 188 -37.37 -4.71 -7.36
N ALA A 189 -36.04 -4.73 -7.27
CA ALA A 189 -35.14 -4.86 -8.43
C ALA A 189 -33.90 -5.70 -8.07
N PRO A 190 -33.95 -7.04 -8.25
CA PRO A 190 -32.78 -7.88 -8.05
C PRO A 190 -31.78 -7.60 -9.18
N LYS A 191 -30.67 -6.93 -8.85
CA LYS A 191 -29.54 -6.79 -9.78
C LYS A 191 -28.43 -7.76 -9.44
N GLY A 192 -27.88 -8.33 -10.52
CA GLY A 192 -26.97 -9.46 -10.55
C GLY A 192 -25.58 -9.20 -9.97
N LYS A 193 -24.84 -10.32 -9.90
CA LYS A 193 -23.46 -10.49 -9.41
C LYS A 193 -22.66 -9.19 -9.36
N HIS A 194 -22.32 -8.78 -8.13
CA HIS A 194 -21.27 -7.82 -7.88
C HIS A 194 -19.93 -8.44 -8.25
N ASP A 195 -19.51 -8.21 -9.49
CA ASP A 195 -18.10 -8.22 -9.85
C ASP A 195 -17.38 -7.18 -8.96
N TRP A 196 -16.15 -7.48 -8.60
CA TRP A 196 -15.27 -6.54 -7.89
C TRP A 196 -15.32 -5.22 -8.64
N GLN A 197 -15.95 -4.20 -8.06
CA GLN A 197 -15.89 -2.89 -8.68
C GLN A 197 -14.43 -2.46 -8.60
N GLU A 198 -13.76 -2.48 -9.74
CA GLU A 198 -12.55 -1.71 -10.08
C GLU A 198 -12.82 -0.19 -9.97
N THR A 199 -13.70 0.22 -9.05
CA THR A 199 -13.84 1.61 -8.67
C THR A 199 -12.62 1.94 -7.87
N GLU A 200 -11.72 2.65 -8.55
CA GLU A 200 -10.64 3.45 -8.01
C GLU A 200 -9.28 2.72 -7.96
N LYS A 201 -8.53 2.82 -9.08
CA LYS A 201 -7.08 3.06 -9.03
C LYS A 201 -6.83 4.37 -8.27
N GLU A 202 -7.13 4.42 -6.99
CA GLU A 202 -6.86 5.55 -6.10
C GLU A 202 -5.37 5.57 -5.66
N HIS A 203 -4.57 4.60 -6.13
CA HIS A 203 -3.19 4.39 -5.68
C HIS A 203 -2.21 4.23 -6.83
N ASP A 204 -1.00 4.76 -6.62
CA ASP A 204 0.08 4.73 -7.61
C ASP A 204 0.76 3.35 -7.76
N ALA A 205 0.45 2.39 -6.87
CA ALA A 205 1.08 1.06 -6.90
C ALA A 205 0.26 0.11 -7.78
N GLU A 206 0.89 -0.42 -8.83
CA GLU A 206 0.33 -1.51 -9.60
C GLU A 206 0.16 -2.75 -8.71
N GLY A 207 -0.90 -3.53 -8.93
CA GLY A 207 -1.18 -4.77 -8.18
C GLY A 207 -1.86 -4.58 -6.81
N VAL A 208 -2.31 -3.38 -6.45
CA VAL A 208 -3.08 -3.16 -5.21
C VAL A 208 -4.57 -3.03 -5.52
N TYR A 209 -5.39 -3.80 -4.80
CA TYR A 209 -6.84 -3.78 -4.90
C TYR A 209 -7.45 -3.50 -3.53
N ILE A 210 -8.39 -2.56 -3.46
CA ILE A 210 -9.10 -2.24 -2.23
C ILE A 210 -10.58 -2.53 -2.42
N ASP A 211 -11.10 -3.40 -1.56
CA ASP A 211 -12.51 -3.69 -1.46
C ASP A 211 -13.10 -2.88 -0.31
N HIS A 212 -13.68 -1.73 -0.66
CA HIS A 212 -14.40 -0.90 0.29
C HIS A 212 -15.69 -1.54 0.80
N VAL A 213 -16.25 -2.58 0.17
CA VAL A 213 -17.46 -3.24 0.65
C VAL A 213 -17.13 -4.21 1.76
N HIS A 214 -16.14 -5.08 1.54
CA HIS A 214 -15.70 -6.10 2.49
C HIS A 214 -14.58 -5.61 3.41
N LYS A 215 -14.08 -4.38 3.22
CA LYS A 215 -12.97 -3.77 3.97
C LYS A 215 -11.68 -4.57 3.86
N LYS A 216 -11.40 -5.10 2.67
CA LYS A 216 -10.25 -5.94 2.40
C LYS A 216 -9.28 -5.21 1.48
N ILE A 217 -7.99 -5.42 1.68
CA ILE A 217 -6.93 -4.97 0.78
C ILE A 217 -6.21 -6.21 0.28
N ARG A 218 -6.13 -6.36 -1.04
CA ARG A 218 -5.39 -7.44 -1.69
C ARG A 218 -4.19 -6.86 -2.44
N PHE A 219 -3.03 -7.44 -2.18
CA PHE A 219 -1.80 -7.21 -2.90
C PHE A 219 -1.58 -8.40 -3.82
N ASP A 220 -1.47 -8.15 -5.12
CA ASP A 220 -1.18 -9.13 -6.15
C ASP A 220 0.10 -8.70 -6.86
N ASN A 221 1.24 -9.15 -6.34
CA ASN A 221 2.57 -8.74 -6.76
C ASN A 221 2.70 -7.21 -6.81
N ALA A 222 2.17 -6.55 -5.78
CA ALA A 222 2.17 -5.11 -5.71
C ALA A 222 3.59 -4.56 -5.65
N THR A 223 3.92 -3.66 -6.57
CA THR A 223 5.25 -3.05 -6.67
C THR A 223 5.16 -1.56 -6.43
N LYS A 224 6.09 -1.03 -5.61
CA LYS A 224 6.27 0.41 -5.49
C LYS A 224 7.73 0.77 -5.21
N TYR A 225 8.26 1.63 -6.07
CA TYR A 225 9.60 2.24 -6.03
C TYR A 225 10.79 1.26 -6.02
N TYR A 226 11.85 1.71 -6.70
CA TYR A 226 13.17 1.10 -6.61
C TYR A 226 13.83 1.55 -5.31
N VAL A 227 14.29 0.61 -4.51
CA VAL A 227 15.06 0.96 -3.31
C VAL A 227 16.49 1.29 -3.71
N GLU A 228 16.89 2.56 -3.53
CA GLU A 228 18.16 3.11 -4.02
C GLU A 228 19.42 2.69 -3.23
N ASP A 229 19.29 1.99 -2.10
CA ASP A 229 20.42 1.78 -1.17
C ASP A 229 20.79 0.30 -0.92
N PHE A 230 20.48 -0.57 -1.86
CA PHE A 230 20.86 -1.98 -1.79
C PHE A 230 22.23 -2.24 -2.41
N HIS A 231 23.29 -1.80 -1.72
CA HIS A 231 24.65 -2.18 -2.09
C HIS A 231 24.83 -3.72 -2.11
N THR A 232 25.15 -4.27 -3.28
CA THR A 232 25.90 -5.52 -3.52
C THR A 232 25.43 -6.78 -2.78
N ASN A 233 24.64 -7.62 -3.44
CA ASN A 233 24.39 -9.04 -3.12
C ASN A 233 23.90 -9.40 -1.70
N THR A 234 23.67 -8.44 -0.79
CA THR A 234 23.42 -8.78 0.63
C THR A 234 22.00 -9.15 0.98
N LEU A 235 21.02 -8.85 0.14
CA LEU A 235 19.61 -9.08 0.49
C LEU A 235 19.19 -10.54 0.53
N LYS A 236 20.06 -11.45 0.08
CA LYS A 236 19.76 -12.88 0.21
C LYS A 236 19.75 -13.21 1.70
N ASN A 237 18.55 -13.38 2.25
CA ASN A 237 18.24 -13.71 3.65
C ASN A 237 18.14 -12.54 4.65
N GLU A 238 18.00 -11.29 4.20
CA GLU A 238 17.72 -10.19 5.14
C GLU A 238 16.25 -10.21 5.58
N GLU A 239 16.01 -9.81 6.83
CA GLU A 239 14.66 -9.63 7.37
C GLU A 239 14.09 -8.30 6.87
N VAL A 240 13.00 -8.35 6.12
CA VAL A 240 12.19 -7.19 5.82
C VAL A 240 11.00 -7.20 6.78
N LYS A 241 10.86 -6.13 7.55
CA LYS A 241 9.75 -5.97 8.48
C LYS A 241 8.63 -5.25 7.77
N ILE A 242 7.53 -5.96 7.52
CA ILE A 242 6.31 -5.34 7.02
C ILE A 242 5.59 -4.68 8.19
N VAL A 243 5.24 -3.41 8.01
CA VAL A 243 4.49 -2.62 8.98
C VAL A 243 3.19 -2.14 8.34
N ILE A 244 2.08 -2.59 8.89
CA ILE A 244 0.75 -2.11 8.53
C ILE A 244 0.34 -1.10 9.59
N ARG A 245 0.41 0.18 9.23
CA ARG A 245 -0.09 1.29 10.03
C ARG A 245 -1.54 1.53 9.69
N TYR A 246 -2.41 1.63 10.68
CA TYR A 246 -3.80 1.99 10.43
C TYR A 246 -4.37 2.89 11.52
N GLN A 247 -5.31 3.75 11.11
CA GLN A 247 -6.00 4.66 12.00
C GLN A 247 -7.50 4.64 11.68
N VAL A 248 -8.29 4.27 12.68
CA VAL A 248 -9.76 4.29 12.58
C VAL A 248 -10.24 5.72 12.80
N VAL A 249 -11.01 6.23 11.84
CA VAL A 249 -11.64 7.54 11.95
C VAL A 249 -13.13 7.33 12.15
N GLY A 250 -13.61 7.75 13.31
CA GLY A 250 -15.01 7.66 13.67
C GLY A 250 -15.81 8.91 13.32
N HIS A 251 -17.13 8.85 13.54
CA HIS A 251 -18.00 10.02 13.41
C HIS A 251 -17.72 11.08 14.48
N PHE A 252 -17.19 10.67 15.64
CA PHE A 252 -16.92 11.54 16.79
C PHE A 252 -15.43 11.85 17.01
N GLY A 253 -14.56 11.54 16.04
CA GLY A 253 -13.13 11.85 16.14
C GLY A 253 -12.21 10.76 15.61
N TRP A 254 -10.96 10.84 16.01
CA TRP A 254 -9.87 9.98 15.52
C TRP A 254 -9.44 9.04 16.63
N GLU A 255 -9.27 7.76 16.32
CA GLU A 255 -8.62 6.84 17.23
C GLU A 255 -7.09 7.00 17.16
N PRO A 256 -6.35 6.58 18.20
CA PRO A 256 -4.90 6.48 18.13
C PRO A 256 -4.49 5.58 16.97
N MET A 257 -3.40 5.96 16.30
CA MET A 257 -2.78 5.16 15.26
C MET A 257 -2.24 3.85 15.85
N ARG A 258 -2.44 2.75 15.12
CA ARG A 258 -2.04 1.40 15.52
C ARG A 258 -1.09 0.82 14.47
N GLU A 259 -0.20 -0.03 14.93
CA GLU A 259 0.75 -0.72 14.06
C GLU A 259 0.63 -2.23 14.22
N LEU A 260 0.64 -2.93 13.10
CA LEU A 260 0.92 -4.35 13.04
C LEU A 260 2.25 -4.56 12.36
N ASN A 261 3.05 -5.42 12.95
CA ASN A 261 4.41 -5.69 12.52
C ASN A 261 4.53 -7.18 12.24
N GLU A 262 4.89 -7.53 11.01
CA GLU A 262 5.21 -8.90 10.62
C GLU A 262 6.65 -8.91 10.08
N LYS A 263 7.46 -9.84 10.55
CA LYS A 263 8.82 -10.03 10.02
C LYS A 263 8.78 -11.09 8.94
N ILE A 264 9.16 -10.73 7.72
CA ILE A 264 9.19 -11.66 6.60
C ILE A 264 10.60 -11.70 6.03
N THR A 265 11.15 -12.90 5.89
CA THR A 265 12.43 -13.09 5.21
C THR A 265 12.25 -12.85 3.72
N LEU A 266 13.04 -11.93 3.16
CA LEU A 266 12.98 -11.65 1.72
C LEU A 266 13.43 -12.87 0.92
N ARG A 267 12.58 -13.34 0.00
CA ARG A 267 12.95 -14.32 -1.01
C ARG A 267 13.35 -13.60 -2.29
N LEU A 268 14.62 -13.69 -2.66
CA LEU A 268 15.07 -13.28 -3.99
C LEU A 268 14.72 -14.40 -4.97
N GLY A 269 13.79 -14.12 -5.88
CA GLY A 269 13.43 -14.99 -6.99
C GLY A 269 13.75 -14.28 -8.30
N ASN A 270 14.06 -15.06 -9.34
CA ASN A 270 13.99 -14.55 -10.70
C ASN A 270 12.50 -14.51 -11.03
N HIS A 271 11.86 -13.33 -10.96
CA HIS A 271 10.58 -13.14 -11.62
C HIS A 271 10.87 -13.10 -13.12
N SER A 272 10.67 -14.24 -13.79
CA SER A 272 10.75 -14.43 -15.24
C SER A 272 9.47 -13.95 -15.92
#